data_AF-A0A9Q1L6U4-F1
#
_entry.id   AF-A0A9Q1L6U4-F1
#
_cell.length_a   1.000
_cell.length_b   1.000
_cell.length_c   1.000
_cell.angle_alpha   90.00
_cell.angle_beta   90.00
_cell.angle_gamma   90.00
#
_symmetry.space_group_name_H-M   'P 1'
#
loop_
_entity.id
_entity.type
_entity.pdbx_description
1 polymer ?
#
loop_
_entity_poly.entity_id
_entity_poly.type
_entity_poly.pdbx_seq_one_letter_code
_entity_poly.pdbx_strand_id
1 'polypeptide(L)'
;MANKIAIAGLASILVVACVVAAAVTVSKKNSSDSSSDISTSSKSVKAMCEPTDYKEACENSLASAKNTTDPKELIKVAFESTITDIKNAIKNTDLIKEAAKDPRTKEALQTCEGLLDVSIDDLRRSFDKVGSFDINKIEDYTDDLKTWISASITYQETCLDAFSNTSGDTGEKMKKLLKTAGELTSNGLAMITSFGEMLTNLHIPGINRRLLTTDNDYSSFVEAGSPM
;
A
#
# COMPACT_ATOMS: atom_id res chain seq x y z
N MET A 1 -21.46 33.19 16.21
CA MET A 1 -20.00 33.12 15.95
C MET A 1 -19.68 32.10 14.84
N ALA A 2 -20.36 32.18 13.69
CA ALA A 2 -20.30 31.15 12.65
C ALA A 2 -19.40 31.51 11.44
N ASN A 3 -18.79 32.70 11.41
CA ASN A 3 -18.10 33.20 10.22
C ASN A 3 -16.55 33.18 10.31
N LYS A 4 -15.97 32.46 11.29
CA LYS A 4 -14.50 32.40 11.46
C LYS A 4 -13.86 31.06 11.06
N ILE A 5 -14.65 30.00 10.87
CA ILE A 5 -14.12 28.65 10.59
C ILE A 5 -13.96 28.41 9.07
N ALA A 6 -14.75 29.08 8.22
CA ALA A 6 -14.59 29.00 6.76
C ALA A 6 -13.31 29.68 6.23
N ILE A 7 -12.71 30.57 7.01
CA ILE A 7 -11.51 31.33 6.61
C ILE A 7 -10.22 30.51 6.86
N ALA A 8 -10.24 29.56 7.80
CA ALA A 8 -9.08 28.71 8.10
C ALA A 8 -8.83 27.62 7.04
N GLY A 9 -9.89 27.10 6.40
CA GLY A 9 -9.77 26.10 5.33
C GLY A 9 -9.30 26.69 3.99
N LEU A 10 -9.82 27.85 3.62
CA LEU A 10 -9.41 28.56 2.39
C LEU A 10 -7.97 29.10 2.48
N ALA A 11 -7.52 29.50 3.67
CA ALA A 11 -6.15 29.94 3.88
C ALA A 11 -5.12 28.82 3.63
N SER A 12 -5.40 27.59 4.09
CA SER A 12 -4.51 26.45 3.85
C SER A 12 -4.44 26.04 2.37
N ILE A 13 -5.55 26.13 1.63
CA ILE A 13 -5.61 25.85 0.19
C ILE A 13 -4.84 26.91 -0.62
N LEU A 14 -4.96 28.18 -0.24
CA LEU A 14 -4.18 29.27 -0.83
C LEU A 14 -2.68 29.12 -0.57
N VAL A 15 -2.28 28.61 0.61
CA VAL A 15 -0.87 28.32 0.91
C VAL A 15 -0.34 27.21 -0.01
N VAL A 16 -1.09 26.12 -0.22
CA VAL A 16 -0.66 25.04 -1.12
C VAL A 16 -0.53 25.53 -2.58
N ALA A 17 -1.50 26.30 -3.08
CA ALA A 17 -1.43 26.87 -4.43
C ALA A 17 -0.27 27.88 -4.60
N CYS A 18 0.00 28.70 -3.59
CA CYS A 18 1.13 29.64 -3.59
C CYS A 18 2.48 28.93 -3.54
N VAL A 19 2.60 27.81 -2.83
CA VAL A 19 3.83 27.00 -2.79
C VAL A 19 4.10 26.35 -4.15
N VAL A 20 3.07 25.88 -4.84
CA VAL A 20 3.19 25.34 -6.22
C VAL A 20 3.60 26.44 -7.20
N ALA A 21 3.01 27.64 -7.11
CA ALA A 21 3.38 28.77 -7.97
C ALA A 21 4.80 29.31 -7.69
N ALA A 22 5.22 29.34 -6.42
CA ALA A 22 6.59 29.69 -6.03
C ALA A 22 7.62 28.66 -6.52
N ALA A 23 7.28 27.36 -6.46
CA ALA A 23 8.16 26.31 -6.98
C ALA A 23 8.40 26.44 -8.49
N VAL A 24 7.35 26.76 -9.27
CA VAL A 24 7.45 26.95 -10.73
C VAL A 24 8.22 28.22 -11.10
N THR A 25 8.20 29.27 -10.26
CA THR A 25 8.91 30.53 -10.52
C THR A 25 10.36 30.53 -10.04
N VAL A 26 10.71 29.75 -9.01
CA VAL A 26 12.08 29.67 -8.47
C VAL A 26 12.99 28.74 -9.29
N SER A 27 12.44 27.84 -10.11
CA SER A 27 13.23 27.03 -11.07
C SER A 27 14.00 27.84 -12.12
N LYS A 28 13.89 29.17 -12.14
CA LYS A 28 14.63 30.05 -13.07
C LYS A 28 15.71 30.92 -12.44
N LYS A 29 16.16 30.66 -11.20
CA LYS A 29 17.31 31.40 -10.65
C LYS A 29 18.24 30.51 -9.81
N ASN A 30 19.34 30.09 -10.44
CA ASN A 30 20.54 29.64 -9.73
C ASN A 30 21.04 30.75 -8.79
N SER A 31 21.33 30.41 -7.54
CA SER A 31 22.65 30.54 -6.93
C SER A 31 22.61 30.22 -5.43
N SER A 32 23.47 29.27 -5.05
CA SER A 32 24.13 29.03 -3.75
C SER A 32 23.63 29.79 -2.51
N ASP A 33 23.14 29.05 -1.52
CA ASP A 33 23.58 29.25 -0.13
C ASP A 33 23.40 27.98 0.72
N SER A 34 24.41 27.67 1.53
CA SER A 34 24.55 26.41 2.26
C SER A 34 23.83 26.46 3.61
N SER A 35 22.72 25.75 3.74
CA SER A 35 22.16 25.29 5.02
C SER A 35 21.27 24.07 4.82
N SER A 36 21.77 22.89 5.22
CA SER A 36 21.06 21.60 5.32
C SER A 36 19.90 21.39 4.33
N ASP A 37 20.23 21.08 3.08
CA ASP A 37 19.29 20.65 2.03
C ASP A 37 18.61 19.32 2.42
N ILE A 38 17.56 19.40 3.23
CA ILE A 38 16.50 18.39 3.24
C ILE A 38 15.79 18.55 1.89
N SER A 39 16.30 17.84 0.88
CA SER A 39 15.83 17.88 -0.51
C SER A 39 14.30 17.83 -0.59
N THR A 40 13.67 18.57 -1.52
CA THR A 40 12.22 18.60 -1.73
C THR A 40 11.57 17.20 -1.83
N SER A 41 12.33 16.21 -2.34
CA SER A 41 11.93 14.80 -2.36
C SER A 41 11.67 14.22 -0.96
N SER A 42 12.49 14.55 0.04
CA SER A 42 12.32 14.06 1.41
C SER A 42 11.10 14.64 2.13
N LYS A 43 10.69 15.88 1.84
CA LYS A 43 9.43 16.43 2.36
C LYS A 43 8.21 15.76 1.72
N SER A 44 8.29 15.44 0.42
CA SER A 44 7.22 14.75 -0.31
C SER A 44 7.04 13.32 0.19
N VAL A 45 8.14 12.59 0.41
CA VAL A 45 8.13 11.25 1.00
C VAL A 45 7.50 11.27 2.40
N LYS A 46 7.88 12.22 3.27
CA LYS A 46 7.28 12.36 4.60
C LYS A 46 5.77 12.60 4.55
N ALA A 47 5.31 13.43 3.62
CA ALA A 47 3.88 13.70 3.45
C ALA A 47 3.11 12.44 2.96
N MET A 48 3.70 11.65 2.06
CA MET A 48 3.09 10.39 1.60
C MET A 48 3.03 9.32 2.68
N CYS A 49 4.04 9.25 3.55
CA CYS A 49 4.10 8.28 4.64
C CYS A 49 3.31 8.72 5.89
N GLU A 50 2.86 9.97 5.95
CA GLU A 50 2.11 10.52 7.09
C GLU A 50 0.86 9.71 7.49
N PRO A 51 -0.02 9.27 6.56
CA PRO A 51 -1.22 8.50 6.90
C PRO A 51 -0.96 7.02 7.18
N THR A 52 0.30 6.57 7.23
CA THR A 52 0.65 5.15 7.32
C THR A 52 1.03 4.72 8.73
N ASP A 53 0.74 3.47 9.08
CA ASP A 53 1.07 2.90 10.39
C ASP A 53 2.58 2.60 10.53
N TYR A 54 3.24 2.19 9.43
CA TYR A 54 4.67 1.83 9.42
C TYR A 54 5.51 2.89 8.69
N LYS A 55 5.58 4.10 9.26
CA LYS A 55 6.23 5.27 8.66
C LYS A 55 7.68 5.04 8.25
N GLU A 56 8.47 4.39 9.11
CA GLU A 56 9.88 4.11 8.82
C GLU A 56 10.05 3.16 7.62
N ALA A 57 9.24 2.09 7.56
CA ALA A 57 9.25 1.18 6.41
C ALA A 57 8.85 1.92 5.12
N CYS A 58 7.83 2.78 5.19
CA CYS A 58 7.42 3.62 4.07
C CYS A 58 8.57 4.52 3.58
N GLU A 59 9.17 5.31 4.47
CA GLU A 59 10.25 6.23 4.12
C GLU A 59 11.46 5.49 3.54
N ASN A 60 11.82 4.34 4.11
CA ASN A 60 12.93 3.50 3.64
C ASN A 60 12.67 2.93 2.24
N SER A 61 11.45 2.45 1.96
CA SER A 61 11.10 1.93 0.63
C SER A 61 11.20 2.99 -0.47
N LEU A 62 10.83 4.24 -0.13
CA LEU A 62 10.86 5.38 -1.05
C LEU A 62 12.23 6.07 -1.11
N ALA A 63 13.17 5.73 -0.22
CA ALA A 63 14.52 6.29 -0.23
C ALA A 63 15.31 5.97 -1.52
N SER A 64 14.90 4.92 -2.24
CA SER A 64 15.46 4.52 -3.54
C SER A 64 14.93 5.36 -4.71
N ALA A 65 13.81 6.08 -4.55
CA ALA A 65 13.23 6.98 -5.55
C ALA A 65 13.96 8.34 -5.63
N LYS A 66 15.29 8.32 -5.56
CA LYS A 66 16.12 9.53 -5.56
C LYS A 66 15.86 10.34 -6.84
N ASN A 67 15.54 11.62 -6.65
CA ASN A 67 15.35 12.66 -7.67
C ASN A 67 14.00 12.68 -8.41
N THR A 68 12.96 12.01 -7.91
CA THR A 68 11.60 12.22 -8.42
C THR A 68 10.68 12.78 -7.34
N THR A 69 9.80 13.68 -7.75
CA THR A 69 8.61 14.10 -6.98
C THR A 69 7.34 13.65 -7.68
N ASP A 70 7.44 12.84 -8.75
CA ASP A 70 6.30 12.29 -9.47
C ASP A 70 5.64 11.19 -8.59
N PRO A 71 4.39 11.40 -8.16
CA PRO A 71 3.67 10.42 -7.35
C PRO A 71 3.57 9.04 -8.03
N LYS A 72 3.49 8.99 -9.36
CA LYS A 72 3.37 7.72 -10.10
C LYS A 72 4.65 6.89 -10.01
N GLU A 73 5.81 7.54 -10.14
CA GLU A 73 7.10 6.87 -9.98
C GLU A 73 7.35 6.45 -8.53
N LEU A 74 6.92 7.26 -7.54
CA LEU A 74 7.00 6.90 -6.13
C LEU A 74 6.15 5.66 -5.80
N ILE A 75 4.91 5.61 -6.31
CA ILE A 75 4.04 4.45 -6.15
C ILE A 75 4.65 3.22 -6.82
N LYS A 76 5.19 3.36 -8.03
CA LYS A 76 5.89 2.27 -8.73
C LYS A 76 7.00 1.67 -7.88
N VAL A 77 7.87 2.51 -7.34
CA VAL A 77 8.99 2.08 -6.49
C VAL A 77 8.48 1.33 -5.25
N ALA A 78 7.41 1.80 -4.61
CA ALA A 78 6.83 1.13 -3.44
C ALA A 78 6.29 -0.28 -3.78
N PHE A 79 5.54 -0.41 -4.89
CA PHE A 79 5.03 -1.71 -5.35
C PHE A 79 6.16 -2.66 -5.76
N GLU A 80 7.16 -2.18 -6.50
CA GLU A 80 8.32 -2.98 -6.91
C GLU A 80 9.15 -3.44 -5.71
N SER A 81 9.33 -2.58 -4.70
CA SER A 81 10.00 -2.93 -3.43
C SER A 81 9.24 -4.05 -2.72
N THR A 82 7.93 -3.91 -2.55
CA THR A 82 7.09 -4.90 -1.87
C THR A 82 7.12 -6.26 -2.58
N ILE A 83 6.95 -6.27 -3.92
CA ILE A 83 7.02 -7.49 -4.74
C ILE A 83 8.40 -8.13 -4.63
N THR A 84 9.47 -7.34 -4.60
CA THR A 84 10.84 -7.84 -4.49
C THR A 84 11.07 -8.50 -3.14
N ASP A 85 10.59 -7.92 -2.05
CA ASP A 85 10.69 -8.50 -0.72
C ASP A 85 9.96 -9.84 -0.62
N ILE A 86 8.73 -9.94 -1.15
CA ILE A 86 7.99 -11.21 -1.20
C ILE A 86 8.75 -12.26 -2.02
N LYS A 87 9.26 -11.90 -3.21
CA LYS A 87 10.05 -12.82 -4.05
C LYS A 87 11.32 -13.30 -3.35
N ASN A 88 11.98 -12.43 -2.59
CA ASN A 88 13.17 -12.78 -1.84
C ASN A 88 12.86 -13.73 -0.67
N ALA A 89 11.69 -13.56 -0.03
CA ALA A 89 11.21 -14.48 1.00
C ALA A 89 10.97 -15.89 0.42
N ILE A 90 10.26 -15.99 -0.72
CA ILE A 90 10.01 -17.24 -1.45
C ILE A 90 11.33 -17.93 -1.83
N LYS A 91 12.30 -17.18 -2.36
CA LYS A 91 13.56 -17.73 -2.89
C LYS A 91 14.63 -17.98 -1.82
N ASN A 92 14.30 -17.85 -0.54
CA ASN A 92 15.28 -18.01 0.53
C ASN A 92 15.78 -19.47 0.62
N THR A 93 17.02 -19.70 0.17
CA THR A 93 17.56 -21.06 0.03
C THR A 93 17.74 -21.78 1.36
N ASP A 94 18.04 -21.04 2.44
CA ASP A 94 18.25 -21.64 3.76
C ASP A 94 16.92 -22.10 4.35
N LEU A 95 15.88 -21.30 4.15
CA LEU A 95 14.50 -21.64 4.52
C LEU A 95 14.03 -22.88 3.73
N ILE A 96 14.25 -22.92 2.41
CA ILE A 96 13.89 -24.07 1.56
C ILE A 96 14.60 -25.34 2.03
N LYS A 97 15.91 -25.26 2.33
CA LYS A 97 16.70 -26.40 2.82
C LYS A 97 16.24 -26.87 4.20
N GLU A 98 15.87 -25.95 5.09
CA GLU A 98 15.37 -26.28 6.41
C GLU A 98 14.00 -26.97 6.33
N ALA A 99 13.08 -26.40 5.55
CA ALA A 99 11.75 -26.96 5.34
C ALA A 99 11.79 -28.36 4.72
N ALA A 100 12.74 -28.63 3.82
CA ALA A 100 12.89 -29.93 3.17
C ALA A 100 13.23 -31.09 4.12
N LYS A 101 13.64 -30.80 5.37
CA LYS A 101 13.95 -31.83 6.38
C LYS A 101 12.70 -32.47 6.99
N ASP A 102 11.56 -31.79 6.93
CA ASP A 102 10.29 -32.28 7.46
C ASP A 102 9.18 -32.22 6.40
N PRO A 103 8.50 -33.34 6.09
CA PRO A 103 7.47 -33.37 5.05
C PRO A 103 6.33 -32.36 5.27
N ARG A 104 5.92 -32.12 6.51
CA ARG A 104 4.83 -31.19 6.83
C ARG A 104 5.30 -29.74 6.67
N THR A 105 6.50 -29.41 7.12
CA THR A 105 7.08 -28.08 6.92
C THR A 105 7.32 -27.79 5.43
N LYS A 106 7.70 -28.79 4.64
CA LYS A 106 7.81 -28.65 3.19
C LYS A 106 6.47 -28.33 2.53
N GLU A 107 5.39 -29.03 2.90
CA GLU A 107 4.04 -28.78 2.39
C GLU A 107 3.53 -27.39 2.79
N ALA A 108 3.77 -26.98 4.04
CA ALA A 108 3.46 -25.64 4.54
C ALA A 108 4.19 -24.56 3.72
N LEU A 109 5.47 -24.77 3.42
CA LEU A 109 6.23 -23.85 2.58
C LEU A 109 5.65 -23.76 1.17
N GLN A 110 5.33 -24.89 0.52
CA GLN A 110 4.73 -24.88 -0.82
C GLN A 110 3.37 -24.16 -0.84
N THR A 111 2.57 -24.33 0.21
CA THR A 111 1.29 -23.62 0.38
C THR A 111 1.54 -22.11 0.52
N CYS A 112 2.48 -21.72 1.38
CA CYS A 112 2.86 -20.33 1.53
C CYS A 112 3.38 -19.72 0.21
N GLU A 113 4.25 -20.41 -0.52
CA GLU A 113 4.77 -19.94 -1.82
C GLU A 113 3.63 -19.64 -2.80
N GLY A 114 2.64 -20.56 -2.91
CA GLY A 114 1.48 -20.35 -3.77
C GLY A 114 0.65 -19.13 -3.36
N LEU A 115 0.41 -18.91 -2.06
CA LEU A 115 -0.31 -17.75 -1.56
C LEU A 115 0.46 -16.44 -1.83
N LEU A 116 1.77 -16.45 -1.66
CA LEU A 116 2.62 -15.29 -1.92
C LEU A 116 2.72 -14.95 -3.41
N ASP A 117 2.69 -15.95 -4.30
CA ASP A 117 2.60 -15.71 -5.75
C ASP A 117 1.27 -15.04 -6.12
N VAL A 118 0.14 -15.45 -5.53
CA VAL A 118 -1.15 -14.77 -5.72
C VAL A 118 -1.11 -13.33 -5.17
N SER A 119 -0.49 -13.13 -4.00
CA SER A 119 -0.25 -11.79 -3.42
C SER A 119 0.54 -10.89 -4.39
N ILE A 120 1.59 -11.43 -5.02
CA ILE A 120 2.38 -10.70 -6.02
C ILE A 120 1.52 -10.30 -7.23
N ASP A 121 0.64 -11.17 -7.71
CA ASP A 121 -0.20 -10.89 -8.86
C ASP A 121 -1.25 -9.81 -8.56
N ASP A 122 -1.85 -9.81 -7.37
CA ASP A 122 -2.75 -8.74 -6.92
C ASP A 122 -2.04 -7.40 -6.72
N LEU A 123 -0.80 -7.41 -6.21
CA LEU A 123 0.05 -6.21 -6.12
C LEU A 123 0.39 -5.65 -7.52
N ARG A 124 0.69 -6.50 -8.50
CA ARG A 124 0.91 -6.07 -9.89
C ARG A 124 -0.34 -5.48 -10.50
N ARG A 125 -1.48 -6.14 -10.30
CA ARG A 125 -2.77 -5.68 -10.80
C ARG A 125 -3.13 -4.31 -10.24
N SER A 126 -2.83 -4.10 -8.96
CA SER A 126 -2.95 -2.80 -8.30
C SER A 126 -2.07 -1.74 -8.98
N PHE A 127 -0.80 -2.04 -9.22
CA PHE A 127 0.09 -1.12 -9.91
C PHE A 127 -0.40 -0.77 -11.34
N ASP A 128 -0.79 -1.76 -12.14
CA ASP A 128 -1.25 -1.54 -13.52
C ASP A 128 -2.50 -0.65 -13.57
N LYS A 129 -3.38 -0.79 -12.57
CA LYS A 129 -4.57 0.04 -12.39
C LYS A 129 -4.22 1.49 -12.08
N VAL A 130 -3.26 1.74 -11.18
CA VAL A 130 -2.72 3.09 -10.92
C VAL A 130 -2.06 3.66 -12.19
N GLY A 131 -1.40 2.81 -12.98
CA GLY A 131 -0.80 3.20 -14.25
C GLY A 131 -1.80 3.76 -15.28
N SER A 132 -3.05 3.31 -15.21
CA SER A 132 -4.16 3.59 -16.13
C SER A 132 -5.14 4.65 -15.59
N PHE A 133 -4.66 5.54 -14.74
CA PHE A 133 -5.48 6.51 -14.00
C PHE A 133 -6.26 7.48 -14.93
N ASP A 134 -7.56 7.26 -15.01
CA ASP A 134 -8.65 8.14 -15.42
C ASP A 134 -9.41 8.66 -14.17
N ILE A 135 -9.44 9.98 -14.00
CA ILE A 135 -10.12 10.65 -12.88
C ILE A 135 -11.63 10.36 -12.83
N ASN A 136 -12.25 10.03 -13.96
CA ASN A 136 -13.69 9.71 -14.03
C ASN A 136 -14.03 8.33 -13.44
N LYS A 137 -13.01 7.48 -13.19
CA LYS A 137 -13.16 6.11 -12.66
C LYS A 137 -12.46 5.93 -11.31
N ILE A 138 -12.21 7.04 -10.62
CA ILE A 138 -11.37 7.07 -9.43
C ILE A 138 -11.94 6.27 -8.25
N GLU A 139 -13.27 6.19 -8.15
CA GLU A 139 -13.98 5.37 -7.16
C GLU A 139 -13.75 3.88 -7.46
N ASP A 140 -14.07 3.42 -8.67
CA ASP A 140 -13.82 2.05 -9.13
C ASP A 140 -12.35 1.64 -8.93
N TYR A 141 -11.41 2.55 -9.18
CA TYR A 141 -9.99 2.27 -8.99
C TYR A 141 -9.62 2.13 -7.53
N THR A 142 -10.13 3.01 -6.69
CA THR A 142 -9.84 2.98 -5.25
C THR A 142 -10.42 1.71 -4.63
N ASP A 143 -11.61 1.28 -5.04
CA ASP A 143 -12.24 0.07 -4.55
C ASP A 143 -11.50 -1.20 -5.02
N ASP A 144 -11.16 -1.28 -6.31
CA ASP A 144 -10.34 -2.37 -6.85
C ASP A 144 -8.98 -2.47 -6.11
N LEU A 145 -8.32 -1.33 -5.89
CA LEU A 145 -7.03 -1.26 -5.18
C LEU A 145 -7.18 -1.71 -3.72
N LYS A 146 -8.22 -1.26 -3.01
CA LYS A 146 -8.50 -1.71 -1.64
C LYS A 146 -8.72 -3.22 -1.59
N THR A 147 -9.47 -3.77 -2.53
CA THR A 147 -9.72 -5.21 -2.60
C THR A 147 -8.44 -5.99 -2.81
N TRP A 148 -7.65 -5.67 -3.84
CA TRP A 148 -6.43 -6.43 -4.15
C TRP A 148 -5.34 -6.28 -3.09
N ILE A 149 -5.15 -5.08 -2.53
CA ILE A 149 -4.17 -4.89 -1.46
C ILE A 149 -4.62 -5.58 -0.17
N SER A 150 -5.91 -5.52 0.19
CA SER A 150 -6.41 -6.24 1.37
C SER A 150 -6.28 -7.76 1.20
N ALA A 151 -6.58 -8.28 0.01
CA ALA A 151 -6.36 -9.69 -0.31
C ALA A 151 -4.87 -10.06 -0.19
N SER A 152 -3.98 -9.20 -0.69
CA SER A 152 -2.53 -9.39 -0.58
C SER A 152 -2.06 -9.53 0.87
N ILE A 153 -2.62 -8.74 1.80
CA ILE A 153 -2.36 -8.86 3.25
C ILE A 153 -2.85 -10.22 3.76
N THR A 154 -4.10 -10.58 3.44
CA THR A 154 -4.67 -11.88 3.85
C THR A 154 -3.85 -13.06 3.35
N TYR A 155 -3.34 -13.02 2.12
CA TYR A 155 -2.49 -14.08 1.59
C TYR A 155 -1.14 -14.19 2.31
N GLN A 156 -0.55 -13.07 2.71
CA GLN A 156 0.67 -13.06 3.52
C GLN A 156 0.42 -13.64 4.91
N GLU A 157 -0.69 -13.28 5.56
CA GLU A 157 -1.09 -13.84 6.86
C GLU A 157 -1.38 -15.34 6.75
N THR A 158 -2.16 -15.75 5.75
CA THR A 158 -2.51 -17.17 5.52
C THR A 158 -1.26 -18.00 5.20
N CYS A 159 -0.27 -17.43 4.51
CA CYS A 159 1.03 -18.09 4.31
C CYS A 159 1.69 -18.41 5.66
N LEU A 160 1.64 -17.48 6.63
CA LEU A 160 2.23 -17.69 7.95
C LEU A 160 1.44 -18.73 8.76
N ASP A 161 0.11 -18.73 8.63
CA ASP A 161 -0.77 -19.71 9.28
C ASP A 161 -0.55 -21.13 8.76
N ALA A 162 -0.06 -21.31 7.52
CA ALA A 162 0.32 -22.62 7.00
C ALA A 162 1.37 -23.32 7.87
N PHE A 163 2.17 -22.56 8.64
CA PHE A 163 3.21 -23.09 9.52
C PHE A 163 2.74 -23.41 10.95
N SER A 164 1.51 -23.09 11.36
CA SER A 164 1.06 -23.19 12.78
C SER A 164 1.18 -24.59 13.40
N ASN A 165 1.22 -25.65 12.59
CA ASN A 165 1.33 -27.05 13.03
C ASN A 165 2.63 -27.74 12.58
N THR A 166 3.62 -26.94 12.16
CA THR A 166 4.95 -27.43 11.75
C THR A 166 5.92 -27.45 12.92
N SER A 167 6.96 -28.28 12.83
CA SER A 167 8.06 -28.29 13.79
C SER A 167 9.20 -27.37 13.35
N GLY A 168 9.92 -26.80 14.32
CA GLY A 168 11.10 -25.96 14.06
C GLY A 168 10.76 -24.47 13.94
N ASP A 169 11.65 -23.71 13.31
CA ASP A 169 11.60 -22.24 13.27
C ASP A 169 11.35 -21.67 11.86
N THR A 170 10.96 -22.51 10.90
CA THR A 170 10.75 -22.12 9.50
C THR A 170 9.65 -21.05 9.36
N GLY A 171 8.51 -21.21 10.05
CA GLY A 171 7.44 -20.22 10.05
C GLY A 171 7.87 -18.87 10.62
N GLU A 172 8.64 -18.87 11.73
CA GLU A 172 9.19 -17.64 12.32
C GLU A 172 10.24 -16.96 11.41
N LYS A 173 11.04 -17.75 10.69
CA LYS A 173 11.95 -17.23 9.66
C LYS A 173 11.19 -16.62 8.50
N MET A 174 10.13 -17.28 8.01
CA MET A 174 9.26 -16.74 6.95
C MET A 174 8.62 -15.42 7.39
N LYS A 175 8.08 -15.37 8.61
CA LYS A 175 7.52 -14.14 9.20
C LYS A 175 8.51 -12.99 9.23
N LYS A 176 9.77 -13.25 9.59
CA LYS A 176 10.83 -12.23 9.57
C LYS A 176 11.16 -11.75 8.15
N LEU A 177 11.20 -12.66 7.18
CA LEU A 177 11.45 -12.33 5.78
C LEU A 177 10.31 -11.51 5.17
N LEU A 178 9.06 -11.82 5.53
CA LEU A 178 7.87 -11.11 5.05
C LEU A 178 7.56 -9.83 5.82
N LYS A 179 8.22 -9.56 6.95
CA LYS A 179 7.89 -8.42 7.82
C LYS A 179 7.80 -7.11 7.02
N THR A 180 8.85 -6.77 6.28
CA THR A 180 8.89 -5.52 5.51
C THR A 180 7.83 -5.50 4.41
N ALA A 181 7.64 -6.62 3.70
CA ALA A 181 6.58 -6.72 2.69
C ALA A 181 5.18 -6.49 3.28
N GLY A 182 4.89 -7.07 4.46
CA GLY A 182 3.63 -6.87 5.16
C GLY A 182 3.42 -5.44 5.61
N GLU A 183 4.44 -4.81 6.20
CA GLU A 183 4.41 -3.39 6.59
C GLU A 183 4.16 -2.48 5.38
N LEU A 184 4.82 -2.73 4.25
CA LEU A 184 4.64 -1.96 3.01
C LEU A 184 3.26 -2.19 2.38
N THR A 185 2.75 -3.41 2.40
CA THR A 185 1.40 -3.73 1.89
C THR A 185 0.34 -3.00 2.72
N SER A 186 0.47 -3.03 4.06
CA SER A 186 -0.41 -2.30 4.98
C SER A 186 -0.35 -0.79 4.76
N ASN A 187 0.86 -0.24 4.61
CA ASN A 187 1.04 1.18 4.28
C ASN A 187 0.37 1.55 2.96
N GLY A 188 0.48 0.70 1.93
CA GLY A 188 -0.19 0.91 0.64
C GLY A 188 -1.70 1.00 0.79
N LEU A 189 -2.31 0.12 1.58
CA LEU A 189 -3.75 0.17 1.87
C LEU A 189 -4.17 1.45 2.58
N ALA A 190 -3.38 1.88 3.58
CA ALA A 190 -3.63 3.11 4.31
C ALA A 190 -3.57 4.35 3.40
N MET A 191 -2.57 4.43 2.52
CA MET A 191 -2.45 5.51 1.54
C MET A 191 -3.63 5.57 0.57
N ILE A 192 -4.04 4.43 -0.01
CA ILE A 192 -5.18 4.34 -0.93
C ILE A 192 -6.48 4.76 -0.23
N THR A 193 -6.65 4.33 1.02
CA THR A 193 -7.83 4.67 1.83
C THR A 193 -7.90 6.16 2.11
N SER A 194 -6.79 6.76 2.58
CA SER A 194 -6.69 8.19 2.84
C SER A 194 -6.92 9.03 1.56
N PHE A 195 -6.36 8.59 0.43
CA PHE A 195 -6.56 9.24 -0.86
C PHE A 195 -8.03 9.24 -1.30
N GLY A 196 -8.71 8.09 -1.20
CA GLY A 196 -10.14 7.99 -1.51
C GLY A 196 -11.03 8.88 -0.63
N GLU A 197 -10.71 8.97 0.67
CA GLU A 197 -11.42 9.86 1.60
C GLU A 197 -11.21 11.33 1.25
N MET A 198 -9.97 11.74 0.93
CA MET A 198 -9.66 13.11 0.54
C MET A 198 -10.45 13.55 -0.70
N LEU A 199 -10.55 12.69 -1.70
CA LEU A 199 -11.32 12.97 -2.92
C LEU A 199 -12.81 13.11 -2.66
N THR A 200 -13.36 12.26 -1.79
CA THR A 200 -14.76 12.33 -1.37
C THR A 200 -15.06 13.64 -0.65
N ASN A 201 -14.13 14.09 0.21
CA ASN A 201 -14.28 15.32 0.99
C ASN A 201 -14.18 16.60 0.14
N LEU A 202 -13.50 16.55 -1.01
CA LEU A 202 -13.28 17.69 -1.90
C LEU A 202 -14.51 18.10 -2.74
N HIS A 203 -15.66 17.42 -2.63
CA HIS A 203 -16.90 17.73 -3.39
C HIS A 203 -16.64 18.04 -4.87
N ILE A 204 -15.81 17.22 -5.53
CA ILE A 204 -15.54 17.39 -6.97
C ILE A 204 -16.84 17.04 -7.73
N PRO A 205 -17.41 17.96 -8.53
CA PRO A 205 -18.62 17.69 -9.31
C PRO A 205 -18.39 16.49 -10.24
N GLY A 206 -19.12 15.38 -10.02
CA GLY A 206 -19.02 14.16 -10.83
C GLY A 206 -18.59 12.90 -10.09
N ILE A 207 -18.03 13.01 -8.88
CA ILE A 207 -17.71 11.85 -8.01
C ILE A 207 -18.85 11.70 -7.00
N ASN A 208 -19.90 10.97 -7.37
CA ASN A 208 -20.99 10.62 -6.45
C ASN A 208 -20.75 9.20 -5.94
N ARG A 209 -20.39 9.08 -4.65
CA ARG A 209 -20.24 7.80 -3.97
C ARG A 209 -21.48 6.95 -4.16
N ARG A 210 -21.39 5.83 -4.87
CA ARG A 210 -22.50 4.88 -4.97
C ARG A 210 -22.37 3.92 -3.79
N LEU A 211 -22.92 4.34 -2.65
CA LEU A 211 -23.05 3.51 -1.46
C LEU A 211 -23.72 2.19 -1.85
N LEU A 212 -22.97 1.08 -1.81
CA LEU A 212 -23.56 -0.25 -1.90
C LEU A 212 -24.53 -0.36 -0.72
N THR A 213 -25.82 -0.29 -1.05
CA THR A 213 -26.87 -0.58 -0.10
C THR A 213 -26.74 -2.05 0.21
N THR A 214 -26.36 -2.37 1.45
CA THR A 214 -26.33 -3.74 1.94
C THR A 214 -27.78 -4.22 2.00
N ASP A 215 -28.31 -4.68 0.86
CA ASP A 215 -29.49 -5.52 0.87
C ASP A 215 -29.09 -6.80 1.61
N ASN A 216 -29.68 -6.91 2.79
CA ASN A 216 -29.41 -7.89 3.81
C ASN A 216 -29.90 -9.27 3.33
N ASP A 217 -29.19 -9.89 2.39
CA ASP A 217 -29.46 -11.25 1.91
C ASP A 217 -28.31 -12.22 2.27
N TYR A 218 -27.73 -12.01 3.46
CA TYR A 218 -26.76 -12.92 4.08
C TYR A 218 -27.46 -13.89 5.05
N SER A 219 -28.57 -14.51 4.64
CA SER A 219 -29.31 -15.45 5.49
C SER A 219 -29.72 -16.75 4.79
N SER A 220 -29.32 -17.00 3.54
CA SER A 220 -29.76 -18.19 2.79
C SER A 220 -28.70 -19.27 2.54
N PHE A 221 -27.43 -19.07 2.93
CA PHE A 221 -26.35 -20.02 2.63
C PHE A 221 -25.80 -20.83 3.82
N VAL A 222 -26.29 -20.62 5.04
CA VAL A 222 -25.79 -21.35 6.23
C VAL A 222 -26.64 -22.60 6.56
N GLU A 223 -27.75 -22.83 5.85
CA GLU A 223 -28.66 -23.96 6.13
C GLU A 223 -28.72 -24.98 4.98
N ALA A 224 -27.56 -25.39 4.47
CA ALA A 224 -27.47 -26.49 3.49
C ALA A 224 -26.25 -27.41 3.73
N GLY A 225 -25.79 -27.52 4.98
CA GLY A 225 -24.59 -28.27 5.34
C GLY A 225 -24.70 -29.10 6.61
N SER A 226 -25.85 -29.75 6.85
CA SER A 226 -25.89 -30.91 7.76
C SER A 226 -25.75 -32.18 6.94
N PRO A 227 -24.84 -33.09 7.34
CA PRO A 227 -25.08 -34.51 7.16
C PRO A 227 -25.14 -35.25 8.50
N MET A 228 -25.96 -36.31 8.46
CA MET A 228 -26.18 -37.35 9.46
C MET A 228 -24.90 -37.98 10.02
#